data_AF-A0A954QSM7-F1
#
_entry.id   AF-A0A954QSM7-F1
#
_cell.length_a   1.000
_cell.length_b   1.000
_cell.length_c   1.000
_cell.angle_alpha   90.00
_cell.angle_beta   90.00
_cell.angle_gamma   90.00
#
_symmetry.space_group_name_H-M   'P 1'
#
loop_
_entity.id
_entity.type
_entity.pdbx_description
1 polymer ?
#
loop_
_entity_poly.entity_id
_entity_poly.type
_entity_poly.pdbx_seq_one_letter_code
_entity_poly.pdbx_strand_id
1 'polypeptide(L)'
;MSCLATVAILVVVVLVVIHWSAKANERARQGRLYSALARRFSGVYIGGGWTSAPTIRFRYGATQAVVQIYRGAKRDHDQTVAITIDWAESEFWCEIVSPRETIGDSPFRTVQAFETDDPDFNHRFLVRATRVSEGKKLLTRGVQWQLGELRRMATPANVYVEIGHGRLRVRRPFHQVRMPDLECFIRRSLELYDQAMLTRAVGIEFVESEEAKLIIEAKCQVCGEDVVDDMVICRRCKTPHHRDCWLYFGSCSTYGCQESHFTVPASAEAVAPPRDSSERSS
;
A
#
# COMPACT_ATOMS: atom_id res chain seq x y z
N MET A 1 40.22 53.41 -6.73
CA MET A 1 38.94 52.76 -7.07
C MET A 1 39.07 51.29 -7.48
N SER A 2 40.18 50.87 -8.10
CA SER A 2 40.42 49.47 -8.52
C SER A 2 40.45 48.43 -7.37
N CYS A 3 41.00 48.77 -6.20
CA CYS A 3 41.06 47.83 -5.06
C CYS A 3 39.68 47.45 -4.52
N LEU A 4 38.75 48.42 -4.41
CA LEU A 4 37.39 48.17 -3.91
C LEU A 4 36.59 47.26 -4.85
N ALA A 5 36.70 47.47 -6.17
CA ALA A 5 36.05 46.62 -7.16
C ALA A 5 36.57 45.17 -7.08
N THR A 6 37.87 44.99 -6.89
CA THR A 6 38.49 43.65 -6.77
C THR A 6 37.98 42.91 -5.52
N VAL A 7 37.92 43.61 -4.38
CA VAL A 7 37.38 43.03 -3.13
C VAL A 7 35.90 42.68 -3.29
N ALA A 8 35.10 43.54 -3.91
CA ALA A 8 33.68 43.27 -4.15
C ALA A 8 33.46 42.02 -5.03
N ILE A 9 34.23 41.87 -6.11
CA ILE A 9 34.17 40.68 -6.98
C ILE A 9 34.56 39.42 -6.21
N LEU A 10 35.63 39.46 -5.41
CA LEU A 10 36.04 38.32 -4.58
C LEU A 10 34.95 37.92 -3.59
N VAL A 11 34.30 38.89 -2.93
CA VAL A 11 33.18 38.62 -2.02
C VAL A 11 32.02 37.94 -2.75
N VAL A 12 31.64 38.42 -3.95
CA VAL A 12 30.58 37.80 -4.76
C VAL A 12 30.94 36.37 -5.15
N VAL A 13 32.18 36.12 -5.60
CA VAL A 13 32.65 34.77 -5.97
C VAL A 13 32.61 33.83 -4.77
N VAL A 14 33.08 34.26 -3.60
CA VAL A 14 33.04 33.47 -2.36
C VAL A 14 31.60 33.13 -1.97
N LEU A 15 30.68 34.11 -2.02
CA LEU A 15 29.27 33.87 -1.72
C LEU A 15 28.62 32.88 -2.72
N VAL A 16 28.96 32.96 -4.01
CA VAL A 16 28.50 32.00 -5.02
C VAL A 16 29.03 30.60 -4.73
N VAL A 17 30.31 30.45 -4.39
CA VAL A 17 30.92 29.15 -4.06
C VAL A 17 30.30 28.55 -2.79
N ILE A 18 30.09 29.34 -1.74
CA ILE A 18 29.43 28.90 -0.51
C ILE A 18 28.00 28.42 -0.81
N HIS A 19 27.24 29.19 -1.59
CA HIS A 19 25.87 28.82 -1.99
C HIS A 19 25.83 27.53 -2.83
N TRP A 20 26.76 27.38 -3.78
CA TRP A 20 26.87 26.18 -4.60
C TRP A 20 27.30 24.96 -3.79
N SER A 21 28.26 25.12 -2.87
CA SER A 21 28.72 24.05 -1.97
C SER A 21 27.60 23.59 -1.02
N ALA A 22 26.86 24.54 -0.43
CA ALA A 22 25.71 24.23 0.43
C ALA A 22 24.64 23.44 -0.33
N LYS A 23 24.28 23.88 -1.55
CA LYS A 23 23.34 23.15 -2.43
C LYS A 23 23.85 21.79 -2.87
N ALA A 24 25.15 21.66 -3.18
CA ALA A 24 25.76 20.40 -3.57
C ALA A 24 25.75 19.39 -2.41
N ASN A 25 26.05 19.84 -1.19
CA ASN A 25 26.00 19.00 0.00
C ASN A 25 24.57 18.56 0.34
N GLU A 26 23.58 19.46 0.21
CA GLU A 26 22.17 19.12 0.38
C GLU A 26 21.71 18.05 -0.62
N ARG A 27 22.07 18.21 -1.91
CA ARG A 27 21.80 17.20 -2.95
C ARG A 27 22.49 15.88 -2.66
N ALA A 28 23.74 15.89 -2.21
CA ALA A 28 24.48 14.67 -1.85
C ALA A 28 23.83 13.96 -0.65
N ARG A 29 23.37 14.72 0.36
CA ARG A 29 22.64 14.17 1.51
C ARG A 29 21.30 13.55 1.08
N GLN A 30 20.53 14.23 0.24
CA GLN A 30 19.29 13.70 -0.34
C GLN A 30 19.56 12.44 -1.16
N GLY A 31 20.58 12.45 -2.01
CA GLY A 31 21.00 11.29 -2.81
C GLY A 31 21.37 10.08 -1.96
N ARG A 32 22.09 10.27 -0.85
CA ARG A 32 22.38 9.19 0.11
C ARG A 32 21.12 8.61 0.75
N LEU A 33 20.18 9.47 1.14
CA LEU A 33 18.89 9.04 1.71
C LEU A 33 18.10 8.21 0.70
N TYR A 34 17.95 8.69 -0.54
CA TYR A 34 17.19 7.98 -1.57
C TYR A 34 17.88 6.71 -2.06
N SER A 35 19.21 6.68 -2.09
CA SER A 35 19.96 5.46 -2.37
C SER A 35 19.76 4.41 -1.26
N ALA A 36 19.73 4.83 0.01
CA ALA A 36 19.43 3.93 1.13
C ALA A 36 18.00 3.39 1.04
N LEU A 37 17.03 4.23 0.67
CA LEU A 37 15.65 3.83 0.43
C LEU A 37 15.50 2.86 -0.74
N ALA A 38 16.18 3.12 -1.86
CA ALA A 38 16.21 2.21 -2.99
C ALA A 38 16.74 0.83 -2.58
N ARG A 39 17.84 0.76 -1.84
CA ARG A 39 18.37 -0.52 -1.32
C ARG A 39 17.37 -1.25 -0.41
N ARG A 40 16.62 -0.53 0.42
CA ARG A 40 15.62 -1.11 1.35
C ARG A 40 14.49 -1.83 0.62
N PHE A 41 14.10 -1.31 -0.55
CA PHE A 41 13.06 -1.89 -1.41
C PHE A 41 13.63 -2.66 -2.60
N SER A 42 14.92 -3.08 -2.55
CA SER A 42 15.60 -3.81 -3.62
C SER A 42 15.47 -3.13 -5.00
N GLY A 43 15.51 -1.80 -5.01
CA GLY A 43 15.33 -0.95 -6.17
C GLY A 43 16.59 -0.21 -6.63
N VAL A 44 16.40 0.61 -7.66
CA VAL A 44 17.43 1.46 -8.25
C VAL A 44 17.06 2.92 -8.05
N TYR A 45 18.01 3.69 -7.51
CA TYR A 45 17.91 5.14 -7.42
C TYR A 45 18.44 5.79 -8.70
N ILE A 46 17.65 6.69 -9.26
CA ILE A 46 18.00 7.51 -10.41
C ILE A 46 18.03 8.97 -9.93
N GLY A 47 19.23 9.56 -9.98
CA GLY A 47 19.43 10.96 -9.63
C GLY A 47 18.56 11.90 -10.45
N GLY A 48 18.01 12.93 -9.82
CA GLY A 48 17.31 14.00 -10.51
C GLY A 48 18.28 14.93 -11.24
N GLY A 49 17.91 15.38 -12.43
CA GLY A 49 18.60 16.42 -13.18
C GLY A 49 18.11 17.81 -12.79
N TRP A 50 18.41 18.80 -13.63
CA TRP A 50 17.86 20.15 -13.44
C TRP A 50 16.34 20.18 -13.69
N THR A 51 15.85 19.38 -14.63
CA THR A 51 14.43 19.32 -15.03
C THR A 51 13.70 18.07 -14.54
N SER A 52 14.42 17.07 -13.99
CA SER A 52 13.82 15.81 -13.57
C SER A 52 13.91 15.60 -12.07
N ALA A 53 12.82 15.12 -11.48
CA ALA A 53 12.77 14.75 -10.08
C ALA A 53 13.60 13.48 -9.82
N PRO A 54 14.27 13.37 -8.66
CA PRO A 54 14.86 12.11 -8.23
C PRO A 54 13.80 11.01 -8.19
N THR A 55 14.16 9.83 -8.68
CA THR A 55 13.24 8.71 -8.85
C THR A 55 13.83 7.43 -8.27
N ILE A 56 13.02 6.61 -7.64
CA ILE A 56 13.37 5.25 -7.22
C ILE A 56 12.45 4.29 -7.97
N ARG A 57 13.01 3.24 -8.55
CA ARG A 57 12.25 2.18 -9.24
C ARG A 57 12.52 0.84 -8.58
N PHE A 58 11.47 0.08 -8.29
CA PHE A 58 11.59 -1.28 -7.76
C PHE A 58 10.45 -2.16 -8.24
N ARG A 59 10.64 -3.47 -8.16
CA ARG A 59 9.59 -4.45 -8.47
C ARG A 59 8.72 -4.69 -7.23
N TYR A 60 7.42 -4.82 -7.43
CA TYR A 60 6.48 -5.21 -6.39
C TYR A 60 5.57 -6.31 -6.92
N GLY A 61 5.82 -7.56 -6.53
CA GLY A 61 5.18 -8.73 -7.16
C GLY A 61 5.43 -8.76 -8.68
N ALA A 62 4.35 -8.80 -9.45
CA ALA A 62 4.39 -8.79 -10.92
C ALA A 62 4.47 -7.37 -11.54
N THR A 63 4.29 -6.31 -10.75
CA THR A 63 4.23 -4.92 -11.21
C THR A 63 5.51 -4.13 -10.90
N GLN A 64 5.63 -2.93 -11.45
CA GLN A 64 6.67 -1.97 -11.13
C GLN A 64 6.11 -0.82 -10.28
N ALA A 65 6.89 -0.41 -9.29
CA ALA A 65 6.61 0.76 -8.48
C ALA A 65 7.69 1.83 -8.72
N VAL A 66 7.24 3.07 -8.84
CA VAL A 66 8.07 4.25 -9.09
C VAL A 66 7.78 5.28 -8.01
N VAL A 67 8.79 5.66 -7.24
CA VAL A 67 8.69 6.73 -6.24
C VAL A 67 9.37 7.97 -6.80
N GLN A 68 8.64 9.08 -6.83
CA GLN A 68 9.11 10.38 -7.31
C GLN A 68 8.98 11.42 -6.21
N ILE A 69 9.95 12.32 -6.11
CA ILE A 69 9.96 13.34 -5.07
C ILE A 69 10.08 14.71 -5.72
N TYR A 70 9.03 15.50 -5.61
CA TYR A 70 8.92 16.83 -6.16
C TYR A 70 9.20 17.87 -5.08
N ARG A 71 9.77 19.00 -5.46
CA ARG A 71 9.82 20.19 -4.59
C ARG A 71 8.49 20.91 -4.74
N GLY A 72 7.84 21.24 -3.62
CA GLY A 72 6.57 21.95 -3.64
C GLY A 72 6.73 23.34 -4.25
N ALA A 73 5.74 23.79 -5.04
CA ALA A 73 5.71 25.16 -5.53
C ALA A 73 5.25 26.17 -4.45
N LYS A 74 4.53 25.69 -3.42
CA LYS A 74 4.00 26.50 -2.32
C LYS A 74 4.95 26.46 -1.11
N ARG A 75 5.09 27.60 -0.42
CA ARG A 75 6.00 27.78 0.73
C ARG A 75 5.71 26.88 1.95
N ASP A 76 4.54 26.25 2.03
CA ASP A 76 4.08 25.54 3.23
C ASP A 76 4.49 24.06 3.27
N HIS A 77 4.88 23.50 2.12
CA HIS A 77 5.34 22.11 2.01
C HIS A 77 6.60 22.02 1.17
N ASP A 78 7.70 21.60 1.80
CA ASP A 78 9.00 21.58 1.15
C ASP A 78 9.06 20.52 0.03
N GLN A 79 8.39 19.37 0.22
CA GLN A 79 8.46 18.25 -0.72
C GLN A 79 7.14 17.50 -0.85
N THR A 80 6.81 17.03 -2.05
CA THR A 80 5.73 16.07 -2.30
C THR A 80 6.34 14.76 -2.75
N VAL A 81 6.01 13.68 -2.06
CA VAL A 81 6.40 12.32 -2.46
C VAL A 81 5.22 11.68 -3.14
N ALA A 82 5.46 11.06 -4.29
CA ALA A 82 4.48 10.28 -5.02
C ALA A 82 5.02 8.87 -5.22
N ILE A 83 4.16 7.87 -5.06
CA ILE A 83 4.41 6.52 -5.54
C ILE A 83 3.40 6.21 -6.64
N THR A 84 3.87 5.60 -7.71
CA THR A 84 3.10 5.21 -8.88
C THR A 84 3.33 3.74 -9.15
N ILE A 85 2.26 2.98 -9.30
CA ILE A 85 2.28 1.53 -9.50
C ILE A 85 1.43 1.23 -10.72
N ASP A 86 1.86 0.30 -11.58
CA ASP A 86 1.05 -0.08 -12.75
C ASP A 86 -0.27 -0.73 -12.30
N TRP A 87 -1.35 -0.33 -12.94
CA TRP A 87 -2.72 -0.73 -12.65
C TRP A 87 -3.35 -1.35 -13.90
N ALA A 88 -4.03 -2.48 -13.74
CA ALA A 88 -4.40 -3.32 -14.88
C ALA A 88 -5.48 -2.72 -15.82
N GLU A 89 -6.26 -1.73 -15.38
CA GLU A 89 -7.32 -1.11 -16.19
C GLU A 89 -6.94 0.32 -16.59
N SER A 90 -6.92 0.61 -17.88
CA SER A 90 -6.59 1.95 -18.39
C SER A 90 -7.77 2.92 -18.40
N GLU A 91 -9.00 2.41 -18.50
CA GLU A 91 -10.22 3.21 -18.69
C GLU A 91 -10.89 3.65 -17.39
N PHE A 92 -10.69 2.91 -16.30
CA PHE A 92 -11.22 3.28 -14.99
C PHE A 92 -10.44 4.48 -14.43
N TRP A 93 -11.17 5.50 -14.02
CA TRP A 93 -10.61 6.65 -13.33
C TRP A 93 -11.33 6.89 -11.99
N CYS A 94 -10.55 7.04 -10.93
CA CYS A 94 -11.02 7.32 -9.57
C CYS A 94 -10.01 8.22 -8.85
N GLU A 95 -10.51 9.24 -8.19
CA GLU A 95 -9.75 10.21 -7.42
C GLU A 95 -10.30 10.29 -6.01
N ILE A 96 -9.41 10.24 -5.03
CA ILE A 96 -9.70 10.28 -3.61
C ILE A 96 -8.82 11.37 -3.00
N VAL A 97 -9.46 12.41 -2.47
CA VAL A 97 -8.76 13.61 -1.97
C VAL A 97 -9.17 13.91 -0.53
N SER A 98 -8.21 14.36 0.28
CA SER A 98 -8.51 14.90 1.61
C SER A 98 -9.17 16.29 1.50
N PRO A 99 -10.29 16.59 2.18
CA PRO A 99 -11.11 17.81 1.97
C PRO A 99 -10.39 19.16 2.14
N ARG A 100 -9.22 19.20 2.78
CA ARG A 100 -8.45 20.43 2.99
C ARG A 100 -7.67 20.88 1.75
N GLU A 101 -7.61 20.07 0.70
CA GLU A 101 -6.97 20.46 -0.54
C GLU A 101 -7.98 21.19 -1.42
N THR A 102 -7.63 22.40 -1.88
CA THR A 102 -8.38 23.06 -2.94
C THR A 102 -8.22 22.19 -4.17
N ILE A 103 -9.28 21.45 -4.50
CA ILE A 103 -9.37 20.65 -5.71
C ILE A 103 -9.31 21.65 -6.85
N GLY A 104 -8.16 21.72 -7.53
CA GLY A 104 -8.11 22.37 -8.83
C GLY A 104 -9.10 21.67 -9.76
N ASP A 105 -9.62 22.39 -10.76
CA ASP A 105 -10.56 21.81 -11.72
C ASP A 105 -10.00 20.47 -12.23
N SER A 106 -10.76 19.40 -11.98
CA SER A 106 -10.38 18.08 -12.50
C SER A 106 -10.34 18.21 -14.02
N PRO A 107 -9.28 17.75 -14.69
CA PRO A 107 -9.19 17.81 -16.15
C PRO A 107 -10.29 16.98 -16.83
N PHE A 108 -10.98 16.10 -16.09
CA PHE A 108 -12.01 15.22 -16.60
C PHE A 108 -13.41 15.76 -16.28
N ARG A 109 -14.12 16.20 -17.32
CA ARG A 109 -15.52 16.70 -17.23
C ARG A 109 -16.54 15.63 -16.82
N THR A 110 -16.21 14.34 -16.93
CA THR A 110 -17.14 13.22 -16.73
C THR A 110 -17.10 12.59 -15.33
N VAL A 111 -16.36 13.19 -14.40
CA VAL A 111 -16.17 12.61 -13.07
C VAL A 111 -17.28 13.04 -12.12
N GLN A 112 -17.95 12.05 -11.52
CA GLN A 112 -19.02 12.26 -10.55
C GLN A 112 -18.51 11.98 -9.13
N ALA A 113 -18.85 12.87 -8.19
CA ALA A 113 -18.60 12.63 -6.77
C ALA A 113 -19.63 11.62 -6.23
N PHE A 114 -19.22 10.79 -5.29
CA PHE A 114 -20.13 9.87 -4.60
C PHE A 114 -19.68 9.61 -3.16
N GLU A 115 -20.61 9.10 -2.36
CA GLU A 115 -20.40 8.74 -0.97
C GLU A 115 -20.38 7.22 -0.80
N THR A 116 -19.59 6.76 0.17
CA THR A 116 -19.60 5.39 0.68
C THR A 116 -20.66 5.24 1.78
N ASP A 117 -20.88 4.01 2.24
CA ASP A 117 -21.80 3.76 3.36
C ASP A 117 -21.18 4.10 4.74
N ASP A 118 -19.90 4.52 4.78
CA ASP A 118 -19.21 4.98 5.99
C ASP A 118 -19.20 6.52 6.08
N PRO A 119 -20.01 7.14 6.95
CA PRO A 119 -20.07 8.59 7.07
C PRO A 119 -18.77 9.21 7.60
N ASP A 120 -18.01 8.50 8.44
CA ASP A 120 -16.72 8.99 8.93
C ASP A 120 -15.67 9.00 7.80
N PHE A 121 -15.72 8.01 6.91
CA PHE A 121 -14.90 8.03 5.70
C PHE A 121 -15.27 9.21 4.79
N ASN A 122 -16.57 9.44 4.55
CA ASN A 122 -17.05 10.53 3.69
C ASN A 122 -16.71 11.93 4.24
N HIS A 123 -16.71 12.10 5.57
CA HIS A 123 -16.22 13.35 6.18
C HIS A 123 -14.70 13.53 5.99
N ARG A 124 -13.96 12.43 5.85
CA ARG A 124 -12.51 12.45 5.75
C ARG A 124 -11.97 12.50 4.33
N PHE A 125 -12.74 12.10 3.34
CA PHE A 125 -12.31 12.00 1.95
C PHE A 125 -13.44 12.39 1.01
N LEU A 126 -13.12 13.18 -0.02
CA LEU A 126 -13.95 13.32 -1.19
C LEU A 126 -13.54 12.27 -2.21
N VAL A 127 -14.51 11.53 -2.74
CA VAL A 127 -14.29 10.52 -3.78
C VAL A 127 -15.00 10.93 -5.04
N ARG A 128 -14.31 10.79 -6.17
CA ARG A 128 -14.86 11.05 -7.49
C ARG A 128 -14.44 9.94 -8.46
N ALA A 129 -15.34 9.47 -9.33
CA ALA A 129 -15.01 8.45 -10.33
C ALA A 129 -15.74 8.67 -11.65
N THR A 130 -15.21 8.10 -12.74
CA THR A 130 -15.93 8.04 -14.03
C THR A 130 -17.07 7.02 -13.99
N ARG A 131 -16.92 5.94 -13.22
CA ARG A 131 -17.95 4.91 -12.99
C ARG A 131 -18.18 4.74 -11.49
N VAL A 132 -19.25 5.35 -10.96
CA VAL A 132 -19.55 5.37 -9.51
C VAL A 132 -19.70 3.96 -8.93
N SER A 133 -20.35 3.05 -9.64
CA SER A 133 -20.54 1.66 -9.18
C SER A 133 -19.21 0.91 -8.96
N GLU A 134 -18.23 1.10 -9.85
CA GLU A 134 -16.90 0.53 -9.69
C GLU A 134 -16.09 1.24 -8.61
N GLY A 135 -16.21 2.57 -8.51
CA GLY A 135 -15.64 3.33 -7.41
C GLY A 135 -16.11 2.82 -6.04
N LYS A 136 -17.41 2.50 -5.90
CA LYS A 136 -17.95 1.89 -4.68
C LYS A 136 -17.36 0.50 -4.41
N LYS A 137 -17.24 -0.36 -5.44
CA LYS A 137 -16.62 -1.69 -5.31
C LYS A 137 -15.14 -1.62 -4.90
N LEU A 138 -14.41 -0.62 -5.40
CA LEU A 138 -13.02 -0.38 -5.02
C LEU A 138 -12.88 -0.01 -3.54
N LEU A 139 -13.80 0.80 -3.01
CA LEU A 139 -13.75 1.34 -1.64
C LEU A 139 -14.27 0.35 -0.60
N THR A 140 -13.71 -0.86 -0.58
CA THR A 140 -13.93 -1.83 0.50
C THR A 140 -13.41 -1.30 1.85
N ARG A 141 -13.83 -1.92 2.96
CA ARG A 141 -13.34 -1.57 4.30
C ARG A 141 -11.80 -1.62 4.41
N GLY A 142 -11.16 -2.57 3.73
CA GLY A 142 -9.70 -2.67 3.70
C GLY A 142 -9.03 -1.47 3.02
N VAL A 143 -9.57 -1.03 1.88
CA VAL A 143 -9.09 0.17 1.17
C VAL A 143 -9.34 1.43 2.00
N GLN A 144 -10.54 1.59 2.56
CA GLN A 144 -10.88 2.74 3.43
C GLN A 144 -9.96 2.82 4.66
N TRP A 145 -9.67 1.67 5.29
CA TRP A 145 -8.73 1.58 6.42
C TRP A 145 -7.33 2.05 6.03
N GLN A 146 -6.80 1.57 4.90
CA GLN A 146 -5.46 1.95 4.42
C GLN A 146 -5.36 3.44 4.06
N LEU A 147 -6.41 4.01 3.47
CA LEU A 147 -6.50 5.46 3.25
C LEU A 147 -6.49 6.23 4.58
N GLY A 148 -7.19 5.73 5.59
CA GLY A 148 -7.16 6.27 6.95
C GLY A 148 -5.77 6.24 7.59
N GLU A 149 -5.05 5.12 7.45
CA GLU A 149 -3.67 4.96 7.92
C GLU A 149 -2.71 5.90 7.21
N LEU A 150 -2.82 6.01 5.88
CA LEU A 150 -2.06 6.99 5.11
C LEU A 150 -2.36 8.39 5.66
N ARG A 151 -3.61 8.80 5.85
CA ARG A 151 -3.92 10.13 6.39
C ARG A 151 -3.33 10.37 7.80
N ARG A 152 -3.32 9.35 8.66
CA ARG A 152 -2.87 9.42 10.07
C ARG A 152 -1.36 9.56 10.28
N MET A 153 -0.52 9.32 9.26
CA MET A 153 0.95 9.37 9.51
C MET A 153 1.41 10.74 10.03
N ALA A 154 2.58 10.76 10.69
CA ALA A 154 3.15 11.75 11.62
C ALA A 154 2.81 13.25 11.48
N THR A 155 2.53 13.74 10.27
CA THR A 155 2.01 15.10 10.05
C THR A 155 0.68 15.00 9.31
N PRO A 156 -0.44 15.52 9.85
CA PRO A 156 -1.73 15.53 9.16
C PRO A 156 -1.56 16.33 7.87
N ALA A 157 -1.41 15.60 6.78
CA ALA A 157 -1.13 16.11 5.46
C ALA A 157 -2.16 15.52 4.52
N ASN A 158 -2.48 16.27 3.47
CA ASN A 158 -3.44 15.81 2.47
C ASN A 158 -2.88 14.58 1.76
N VAL A 159 -3.67 13.52 1.75
CA VAL A 159 -3.41 12.35 0.93
C VAL A 159 -4.26 12.51 -0.33
N TYR A 160 -3.60 12.32 -1.46
CA TYR A 160 -4.21 12.32 -2.78
C TYR A 160 -3.94 10.97 -3.43
N VAL A 161 -5.01 10.24 -3.77
CA VAL A 161 -4.93 8.97 -4.49
C VAL A 161 -5.66 9.12 -5.81
N GLU A 162 -5.00 8.72 -6.88
CA GLU A 162 -5.53 8.72 -8.23
C GLU A 162 -5.33 7.32 -8.82
N ILE A 163 -6.37 6.77 -9.42
CA ILE A 163 -6.32 5.57 -10.23
C ILE A 163 -6.78 6.01 -11.61
N GLY A 164 -5.97 5.78 -12.64
CA GLY A 164 -6.26 6.22 -13.99
C GLY A 164 -5.10 5.95 -14.93
N HIS A 165 -5.36 5.89 -16.24
CA HIS A 165 -4.33 5.69 -17.26
C HIS A 165 -3.44 4.46 -17.01
N GLY A 166 -4.01 3.40 -16.44
CA GLY A 166 -3.30 2.17 -16.13
C GLY A 166 -2.30 2.33 -14.99
N ARG A 167 -2.51 3.29 -14.08
CA ARG A 167 -1.66 3.51 -12.91
C ARG A 167 -2.49 3.82 -11.66
N LEU A 168 -1.99 3.38 -10.51
CA LEU A 168 -2.38 3.88 -9.19
C LEU A 168 -1.28 4.81 -8.71
N ARG A 169 -1.64 6.03 -8.30
CA ARG A 169 -0.73 7.06 -7.83
C ARG A 169 -1.18 7.56 -6.47
N VAL A 170 -0.32 7.41 -5.46
CA VAL A 170 -0.52 7.99 -4.12
C VAL A 170 0.47 9.14 -3.97
N ARG A 171 -0.03 10.33 -3.59
CA ARG A 171 0.75 11.54 -3.36
C ARG A 171 0.52 12.06 -1.96
N ARG A 172 1.59 12.58 -1.36
CA ARG A 172 1.53 13.23 -0.06
C ARG A 172 2.59 14.34 0.07
N PRO A 173 2.23 15.52 0.59
CA PRO A 173 3.20 16.53 0.98
C PRO A 173 3.86 16.18 2.32
N PHE A 174 5.14 16.49 2.42
CA PHE A 174 5.96 16.37 3.61
C PHE A 174 6.56 17.74 3.93
N HIS A 175 6.46 18.15 5.19
CA HIS A 175 7.17 19.33 5.68
C HIS A 175 8.68 19.05 5.75
N GLN A 176 9.06 17.89 6.30
CA GLN A 176 10.44 17.41 6.30
C GLN A 176 10.48 15.93 5.93
N VAL A 177 11.29 15.59 4.94
CA VAL A 177 11.45 14.21 4.50
C VAL A 177 12.48 13.49 5.37
N ARG A 178 12.00 12.57 6.21
CA ARG A 178 12.83 11.67 7.02
C ARG A 178 12.71 10.24 6.52
N MET A 179 13.76 9.46 6.69
CA MET A 179 13.82 8.08 6.22
C MET A 179 12.68 7.19 6.75
N PRO A 180 12.36 7.19 8.07
CA PRO A 180 11.27 6.35 8.59
C PRO A 180 9.89 6.73 8.02
N ASP A 181 9.65 8.02 7.80
CA ASP A 181 8.38 8.50 7.25
C ASP A 181 8.21 8.08 5.79
N LEU A 182 9.29 8.11 5.00
CA LEU A 182 9.29 7.62 3.61
C LEU A 182 9.08 6.11 3.52
N GLU A 183 9.78 5.33 4.36
CA GLU A 183 9.60 3.88 4.40
C GLU A 183 8.17 3.51 4.78
N CYS A 184 7.61 4.19 5.79
CA CYS A 184 6.22 4.02 6.20
C CYS A 184 5.24 4.41 5.08
N PHE A 185 5.46 5.56 4.42
CA PHE A 185 4.63 6.02 3.31
C PHE A 185 4.59 5.00 2.16
N ILE A 186 5.77 4.52 1.74
CA ILE A 186 5.87 3.57 0.64
C ILE A 186 5.16 2.28 1.03
N ARG A 187 5.43 1.74 2.23
CA ARG A 187 4.80 0.50 2.69
C ARG A 187 3.28 0.60 2.73
N ARG A 188 2.73 1.65 3.34
CA ARG A 188 1.27 1.88 3.39
C ARG A 188 0.65 2.07 2.01
N SER A 189 1.38 2.68 1.08
CA SER A 189 0.90 2.85 -0.30
C SER A 189 0.87 1.51 -1.06
N LEU A 190 1.84 0.63 -0.81
CA LEU A 190 1.86 -0.72 -1.35
C LEU A 190 0.75 -1.59 -0.74
N GLU A 191 0.53 -1.50 0.57
CA GLU A 191 -0.60 -2.17 1.24
C GLU A 191 -1.96 -1.68 0.72
N LEU A 192 -2.11 -0.37 0.44
CA LEU A 192 -3.29 0.17 -0.22
C LEU A 192 -3.49 -0.45 -1.61
N TYR A 193 -2.43 -0.56 -2.41
CA TYR A 193 -2.47 -1.21 -3.72
C TYR A 193 -2.94 -2.66 -3.62
N ASP A 194 -2.40 -3.44 -2.67
CA ASP A 194 -2.82 -4.83 -2.47
C ASP A 194 -4.31 -4.93 -2.12
N GLN A 195 -4.79 -4.13 -1.18
CA GLN A 195 -6.21 -4.10 -0.82
C GLN A 195 -7.10 -3.71 -2.00
N ALA A 196 -6.66 -2.74 -2.81
CA ALA A 196 -7.36 -2.31 -4.01
C ALA A 196 -7.35 -3.39 -5.10
N MET A 197 -6.30 -4.23 -5.18
CA MET A 197 -6.24 -5.34 -6.13
C MET A 197 -7.11 -6.53 -5.72
N LEU A 198 -7.35 -6.74 -4.43
CA LEU A 198 -8.29 -7.75 -3.97
C LEU A 198 -9.72 -7.50 -4.48
N THR A 199 -10.12 -6.23 -4.67
CA THR A 199 -11.46 -5.91 -5.21
C THR A 199 -11.60 -6.25 -6.70
N ARG A 200 -10.48 -6.59 -7.36
CA ARG A 200 -10.39 -6.88 -8.79
C ARG A 200 -9.98 -8.31 -9.10
N ALA A 201 -9.71 -9.13 -8.09
CA ALA A 201 -9.59 -10.57 -8.26
C ALA A 201 -10.98 -11.15 -8.60
N VAL A 202 -11.44 -10.87 -9.82
CA VAL A 202 -12.64 -11.44 -10.42
C VAL A 202 -12.38 -12.93 -10.57
N GLY A 203 -13.17 -13.76 -9.88
CA GLY A 203 -13.10 -15.22 -10.02
C GLY A 203 -13.23 -16.01 -8.73
N ILE A 204 -13.10 -15.36 -7.57
CA ILE A 204 -13.57 -15.93 -6.30
C ILE A 204 -14.82 -15.15 -5.94
N GLU A 205 -15.94 -15.53 -6.53
CA GLU A 205 -17.23 -15.19 -5.95
C GLU A 205 -17.22 -15.88 -4.58
N PHE A 206 -16.93 -15.10 -3.53
CA PHE A 206 -17.16 -15.56 -2.18
C PHE A 206 -18.67 -15.72 -2.09
N VAL A 207 -19.14 -16.92 -2.37
CA VAL A 207 -20.48 -17.33 -2.01
C VAL A 207 -20.52 -17.11 -0.51
N GLU A 208 -21.14 -16.03 -0.07
CA GLU A 208 -21.53 -15.80 1.32
C GLU A 208 -22.56 -16.87 1.68
N SER A 209 -22.14 -18.13 1.71
CA SER A 209 -22.88 -19.13 2.46
C SER A 209 -22.50 -18.89 3.92
N GLU A 210 -23.45 -18.40 4.71
CA GLU A 210 -23.35 -18.38 6.17
C GLU A 210 -23.10 -19.79 6.75
N GLU A 211 -23.29 -20.82 5.94
CA GLU A 211 -22.81 -22.16 6.18
C GLU A 211 -21.29 -22.21 5.99
N ALA A 212 -20.57 -22.34 7.11
CA ALA A 212 -19.19 -22.78 7.11
C ALA A 212 -19.10 -24.06 6.28
N LYS A 213 -18.65 -23.96 5.03
CA LYS A 213 -18.35 -25.14 4.21
C LYS A 213 -17.27 -25.89 4.96
N LEU A 214 -17.68 -27.01 5.57
CA LEU A 214 -16.76 -28.00 6.09
C LEU A 214 -15.71 -28.24 4.99
N ILE A 215 -14.43 -28.18 5.35
CA ILE A 215 -13.36 -28.60 4.47
C ILE A 215 -13.47 -30.13 4.42
N ILE A 216 -14.41 -30.65 3.62
CA ILE A 216 -14.73 -32.08 3.57
C ILE A 216 -13.61 -32.88 2.91
N GLU A 217 -12.67 -32.22 2.20
CA GLU A 217 -11.66 -32.88 1.36
C GLU A 217 -10.26 -32.27 1.55
N ALA A 218 -9.78 -32.17 2.79
CA ALA A 218 -8.39 -31.79 3.04
C ALA A 218 -7.45 -32.94 2.65
N LYS A 219 -6.54 -32.75 1.69
CA LYS A 219 -5.53 -33.76 1.31
C LYS A 219 -4.14 -33.43 1.84
N CYS A 220 -3.48 -34.42 2.46
CA CYS A 220 -2.11 -34.25 2.92
C CYS A 220 -1.16 -34.21 1.73
N GLN A 221 -0.33 -33.16 1.65
CA GLN A 221 0.67 -33.01 0.57
C GLN A 221 1.88 -33.96 0.69
N VAL A 222 1.93 -34.81 1.72
CA VAL A 222 3.01 -35.79 1.94
C VAL A 222 2.60 -37.16 1.41
N CYS A 223 1.48 -37.71 1.87
CA CYS A 223 0.99 -39.03 1.44
C CYS A 223 -0.07 -38.98 0.32
N GLY A 224 -0.71 -37.82 0.10
CA GLY A 224 -1.79 -37.66 -0.90
C GLY A 224 -3.17 -38.12 -0.44
N GLU A 225 -3.29 -38.68 0.76
CA GLU A 225 -4.54 -39.17 1.35
C GLU A 225 -5.34 -38.04 2.02
N ASP A 226 -6.64 -38.27 2.22
CA ASP A 226 -7.53 -37.36 2.94
C ASP A 226 -7.17 -37.30 4.44
N VAL A 227 -7.19 -36.10 5.00
CA VAL A 227 -6.86 -35.82 6.40
C VAL A 227 -8.15 -35.87 7.22
N VAL A 228 -8.54 -37.09 7.59
CA VAL A 228 -9.77 -37.33 8.36
C VAL A 228 -9.53 -37.17 9.86
N ASP A 229 -8.42 -37.74 10.36
CA ASP A 229 -8.06 -37.76 11.78
C ASP A 229 -6.65 -37.17 12.02
N ASP A 230 -6.39 -36.75 13.26
CA ASP A 230 -5.10 -36.21 13.72
C ASP A 230 -4.53 -35.11 12.78
N MET A 231 -5.42 -34.26 12.28
CA MET A 231 -5.05 -33.14 11.43
C MET A 231 -4.17 -32.13 12.17
N VAL A 232 -3.10 -31.70 11.51
CA VAL A 232 -2.31 -30.54 11.93
C VAL A 232 -2.26 -29.52 10.80
N ILE A 233 -2.27 -28.23 11.15
CA ILE A 233 -2.28 -27.14 10.20
C ILE A 233 -0.97 -26.36 10.31
N CYS A 234 -0.28 -26.16 9.19
CA CYS A 234 0.91 -25.33 9.14
C CYS A 234 0.61 -23.90 9.64
N ARG A 235 1.39 -23.39 10.59
CA ARG A 235 1.14 -22.05 11.16
C ARG A 235 1.26 -20.92 10.12
N ARG A 236 2.14 -21.11 9.14
CA ARG A 236 2.46 -20.13 8.11
C ARG A 236 1.48 -20.17 6.94
N CYS A 237 1.42 -21.28 6.20
CA CYS A 237 0.65 -21.36 4.95
C CYS A 237 -0.75 -21.99 5.10
N LYS A 238 -1.12 -22.43 6.31
CA LYS A 238 -2.41 -23.07 6.61
C LYS A 238 -2.70 -24.37 5.85
N THR A 239 -1.68 -24.99 5.24
CA THR A 239 -1.82 -26.31 4.61
C THR A 239 -2.07 -27.38 5.67
N PRO A 240 -3.08 -28.25 5.49
CA PRO A 240 -3.34 -29.38 6.38
C PRO A 240 -2.38 -30.56 6.10
N HIS A 241 -2.00 -31.26 7.16
CA HIS A 241 -1.20 -32.47 7.12
C HIS A 241 -1.71 -33.47 8.15
N HIS A 242 -1.47 -34.77 7.95
CA HIS A 242 -1.53 -35.72 9.07
C HIS A 242 -0.39 -35.42 10.04
N ARG A 243 -0.66 -35.58 11.34
CA ARG A 243 0.35 -35.39 12.39
C ARG A 243 1.60 -36.25 12.16
N ASP A 244 1.43 -37.50 11.76
CA ASP A 244 2.54 -38.41 11.51
C ASP A 244 3.37 -37.98 10.30
N CYS A 245 2.72 -37.54 9.22
CA CYS A 245 3.40 -36.99 8.05
C CYS A 245 4.20 -35.73 8.40
N TRP A 246 3.67 -34.88 9.28
CA TRP A 246 4.39 -33.71 9.78
C TRP A 246 5.63 -34.11 10.60
N LEU A 247 5.48 -35.07 11.52
CA LEU A 247 6.58 -35.54 12.36
C LEU A 247 7.67 -36.24 11.54
N TYR A 248 7.29 -37.02 10.52
CA TYR A 248 8.20 -37.68 9.61
C TYR A 248 9.02 -36.68 8.79
N PHE A 249 8.37 -35.64 8.23
CA PHE A 249 9.05 -34.64 7.41
C PHE A 249 9.77 -33.56 8.23
N GLY A 250 9.35 -33.34 9.48
CA GLY A 250 9.90 -32.35 10.42
C GLY A 250 9.52 -30.89 10.12
N SER A 251 8.84 -30.62 9.00
CA SER A 251 8.41 -29.28 8.58
C SER A 251 7.28 -29.37 7.55
N CYS A 252 6.69 -28.22 7.19
CA CYS A 252 5.68 -28.15 6.14
C CYS A 252 6.26 -28.52 4.77
N SER A 253 5.66 -29.54 4.12
CA SER A 253 6.09 -30.01 2.80
C SER A 253 5.70 -29.10 1.63
N THR A 254 4.88 -28.07 1.87
CA THR A 254 4.52 -27.08 0.84
C THR A 254 5.76 -26.33 0.37
N TYR A 255 6.00 -26.36 -0.95
CA TYR A 255 7.15 -25.72 -1.58
C TYR A 255 7.33 -24.27 -1.12
N GLY A 256 8.51 -23.95 -0.56
CA GLY A 256 8.88 -22.62 -0.09
C GLY A 256 8.36 -22.21 1.30
N CYS A 257 7.58 -23.06 1.99
CA CYS A 257 7.06 -22.73 3.32
C CYS A 257 8.09 -22.95 4.44
N GLN A 258 8.64 -24.17 4.55
CA GLN A 258 9.67 -24.58 5.53
C GLN A 258 9.33 -24.31 7.02
N GLU A 259 8.07 -24.03 7.35
CA GLU A 259 7.62 -23.83 8.72
C GLU A 259 7.74 -25.15 9.52
N SER A 260 8.34 -25.10 10.71
CA SER A 260 8.54 -26.26 11.58
C SER A 260 7.47 -26.39 12.68
N HIS A 261 6.62 -25.38 12.85
CA HIS A 261 5.53 -25.40 13.82
C HIS A 261 4.14 -25.57 13.19
N PHE A 262 3.32 -26.40 13.84
CA PHE A 262 1.92 -26.60 13.49
C PHE A 262 0.97 -26.19 14.60
N THR A 263 -0.31 -26.08 14.27
CA THR A 263 -1.43 -25.97 15.22
C THR A 263 -2.36 -27.16 15.04
N VAL A 264 -2.82 -27.74 16.14
CA VAL A 264 -3.90 -28.71 16.14
C VAL A 264 -5.21 -27.92 16.12
N PRO A 265 -6.08 -28.09 15.11
CA PRO A 265 -7.40 -27.46 15.13
C PRO A 265 -8.16 -28.01 16.35
N ALA A 266 -8.77 -27.12 17.13
CA ALA A 266 -9.68 -27.55 18.17
C ALA A 266 -10.81 -28.33 17.49
N SER A 267 -11.01 -29.58 17.90
CA SER A 267 -12.20 -30.35 17.54
C SER A 267 -13.40 -29.50 17.91
N ALA A 268 -14.17 -29.05 16.92
CA ALA A 268 -15.39 -28.31 17.17
C ALA A 268 -16.26 -29.20 18.05
N GLU A 269 -16.48 -28.78 19.29
CA GLU A 269 -17.41 -29.45 20.19
C GLU A 269 -18.75 -29.48 19.47
N ALA A 270 -19.34 -30.68 19.35
CA ALA A 270 -20.58 -30.85 18.63
C ALA A 270 -21.60 -29.85 19.18
N VAL A 271 -22.03 -28.90 18.35
CA VAL A 271 -23.07 -27.95 18.74
C VAL A 271 -24.30 -28.81 19.03
N ALA A 272 -24.71 -28.85 20.30
CA ALA A 272 -25.90 -29.56 20.69
C ALA A 272 -27.05 -29.11 19.76
N PRO A 273 -27.84 -30.05 19.22
CA PRO A 273 -28.92 -29.69 18.30
C PRO A 273 -29.80 -28.62 18.97
N PRO A 274 -30.27 -27.61 18.22
CA PRO A 274 -31.13 -26.59 18.77
C PRO A 274 -32.30 -27.26 19.49
N ARG A 275 -32.47 -26.95 20.78
CA ARG A 275 -33.59 -27.49 21.56
C ARG A 275 -34.87 -27.10 20.85
N ASP A 276 -35.64 -28.09 20.43
CA ASP A 276 -36.90 -27.86 19.74
C ASP A 276 -37.81 -27.00 20.63
N SER A 277 -38.17 -25.82 20.13
CA SER A 277 -39.01 -24.86 20.84
C SER A 277 -40.47 -25.34 20.97
N SER A 278 -40.83 -26.50 20.43
CA SER A 278 -42.18 -27.08 20.46
C SER A 278 -42.63 -27.55 21.85
N GLU A 279 -41.74 -27.78 22.82
CA GLU A 279 -42.11 -28.30 24.16
C GLU A 279 -42.59 -27.23 25.17
N ARG A 280 -42.72 -25.94 24.78
CA ARG A 280 -43.12 -24.85 25.71
C ARG A 280 -44.58 -24.44 25.66
N SER A 281 -45.44 -25.21 24.98
CA SER A 281 -46.88 -24.93 24.86
C SER A 281 -47.71 -26.13 25.31
N SER A 282 -47.64 -26.47 26.58
CA SER A 282 -48.59 -27.36 27.28
C SER A 282 -48.66 -27.00 28.75
#